data_AF-A0A3M8SD46-F1
#
_entry.id   AF-A0A3M8SD46-F1
#
_cell.length_a   1.000
_cell.length_b   1.000
_cell.length_c   1.000
_cell.angle_alpha   90.00
_cell.angle_beta   90.00
_cell.angle_gamma   90.00
#
_symmetry.space_group_name_H-M   'P 1'
#
loop_
_entity.id
_entity.type
_entity.pdbx_description
1 polymer ?
#
loop_
_entity_poly.entity_id
_entity_poly.type
_entity_poly.pdbx_seq_one_letter_code
_entity_poly.pdbx_strand_id
1 'polypeptide(L)'
;MSTLPERREQIRSAHAALIHQVVVACQNPALRPALEDSLRVADANGWGTLVGVIRRILNGQREPGLLAGLDEEDGTIIQSILEGIQNPATLPSGENKADASMAAPGLAGVVLAARRGEPEAIAWLGKMASQMQRAGGDMARMGAALGPLSRGERDPQRLGRGMGALGRSLLRSVLDELAKAEEQ
;
A
#
# COMPACT_ATOMS: atom_id res chain seq x y z
N MET A 1 24.67 -16.34 8.98
CA MET A 1 23.70 -16.72 10.04
C MET A 1 22.76 -15.55 10.19
N SER A 2 21.66 -15.54 9.44
CA SER A 2 20.72 -14.40 9.34
C SER A 2 19.35 -14.90 9.84
N THR A 3 19.03 -14.69 11.13
CA THR A 3 18.24 -13.57 11.69
C THR A 3 16.72 -13.72 11.49
N LEU A 4 16.10 -14.55 12.35
CA LEU A 4 14.65 -14.64 12.60
C LEU A 4 13.86 -13.31 12.50
N PRO A 5 14.36 -12.14 12.98
CA PRO A 5 13.64 -10.87 12.80
C PRO A 5 13.42 -10.43 11.34
N GLU A 6 14.28 -10.82 10.39
CA GLU A 6 14.10 -10.45 8.97
C GLU A 6 12.92 -11.17 8.34
N ARG A 7 12.75 -12.47 8.63
CA ARG A 7 11.65 -13.28 8.08
C ARG A 7 10.29 -12.80 8.60
N ARG A 8 10.22 -12.50 9.90
CA ARG A 8 9.01 -11.93 10.50
C ARG A 8 8.66 -10.59 9.85
N GLU A 9 9.64 -9.72 9.63
CA GLU A 9 9.38 -8.43 8.97
C GLU A 9 8.97 -8.58 7.51
N GLN A 10 9.55 -9.53 6.77
CA GLN A 10 9.12 -9.85 5.40
C GLN A 10 7.66 -10.28 5.34
N ILE A 11 7.23 -11.20 6.22
CA ILE A 11 5.84 -11.63 6.32
C ILE A 11 4.93 -10.43 6.66
N ARG A 12 5.35 -9.62 7.63
CA ARG A 12 4.60 -8.42 8.05
C ARG A 12 4.45 -7.42 6.91
N SER A 13 5.50 -7.20 6.11
CA SER A 13 5.48 -6.35 4.92
C SER A 13 4.53 -6.92 3.87
N ALA A 14 4.73 -8.18 3.48
CA ALA A 14 3.95 -8.89 2.46
C ALA A 14 2.43 -8.82 2.71
N HIS A 15 2.03 -8.91 3.98
CA HIS A 15 0.63 -8.95 4.41
C HIS A 15 0.15 -7.64 5.05
N ALA A 16 0.92 -6.56 4.95
CA ALA A 16 0.62 -5.33 5.67
C ALA A 16 -0.73 -4.74 5.24
N ALA A 17 -1.12 -4.85 3.97
CA ALA A 17 -2.43 -4.39 3.50
C ALA A 17 -3.59 -5.09 4.24
N LEU A 18 -3.52 -6.42 4.35
CA LEU A 18 -4.50 -7.23 5.08
C LEU A 18 -4.51 -6.86 6.57
N ILE A 19 -3.33 -6.78 7.20
CA ILE A 19 -3.17 -6.44 8.62
C ILE A 19 -3.85 -5.10 8.93
N HIS A 20 -3.60 -4.07 8.11
CA HIS A 20 -4.23 -2.76 8.24
C HIS A 20 -5.75 -2.82 8.07
N GLN A 21 -6.24 -3.48 7.03
CA GLN A 21 -7.68 -3.60 6.76
C GLN A 21 -8.43 -4.24 7.93
N VAL A 22 -7.88 -5.29 8.53
CA VAL A 22 -8.48 -5.97 9.69
C VAL A 22 -8.50 -5.05 10.91
N VAL A 23 -7.40 -4.37 11.22
CA VAL A 23 -7.32 -3.46 12.38
C VAL A 23 -8.31 -2.30 12.23
N VAL A 24 -8.39 -1.71 11.03
CA VAL A 24 -9.34 -0.64 10.73
C VAL A 24 -10.79 -1.13 10.83
N ALA A 25 -11.11 -2.33 10.31
CA ALA A 25 -12.45 -2.91 10.39
C ALA A 25 -12.86 -3.31 11.82
N CYS A 26 -11.88 -3.57 12.70
CA CYS A 26 -12.14 -3.75 14.14
C CYS A 26 -12.60 -2.44 14.79
N GLN A 27 -12.05 -1.31 14.39
CA GLN A 27 -12.38 0.03 14.92
C GLN A 27 -13.60 0.66 14.23
N ASN A 28 -13.84 0.31 12.96
CA ASN A 28 -14.93 0.83 12.15
C ASN A 28 -15.80 -0.30 11.55
N PRO A 29 -16.96 -0.60 12.16
CA PRO A 29 -17.87 -1.64 11.68
C PRO A 29 -18.38 -1.45 10.25
N ALA A 30 -18.42 -0.21 9.73
CA ALA A 30 -18.90 0.07 8.38
C ALA A 30 -17.99 -0.50 7.28
N LEU A 31 -16.73 -0.80 7.60
CA LEU A 31 -15.75 -1.36 6.66
C LEU A 31 -15.71 -2.90 6.67
N ARG A 32 -16.46 -3.54 7.57
CA ARG A 32 -16.53 -5.02 7.67
C ARG A 32 -17.07 -5.70 6.42
N PRO A 33 -18.12 -5.20 5.73
CA PRO A 33 -18.63 -5.86 4.53
C PRO A 33 -17.58 -5.95 3.40
N ALA A 34 -16.83 -4.86 3.18
CA ALA A 34 -15.76 -4.82 2.18
C ALA A 34 -14.59 -5.75 2.52
N LEU A 35 -14.23 -5.86 3.80
CA LEU A 35 -13.24 -6.82 4.28
C LEU A 35 -13.73 -8.26 4.09
N GLU A 36 -15.00 -8.54 4.38
CA GLU A 36 -15.56 -9.89 4.27
C GLU A 36 -15.54 -10.44 2.85
N ASP A 37 -15.73 -9.60 1.83
CA ASP A 37 -15.59 -10.04 0.43
C ASP A 37 -14.14 -10.47 0.11
N SER A 38 -13.16 -9.76 0.66
CA SER A 38 -11.74 -10.10 0.51
C SER A 38 -11.38 -11.37 1.28
N LEU A 39 -11.91 -11.53 2.50
CA LEU A 39 -11.74 -12.74 3.31
C LEU A 39 -12.37 -13.96 2.65
N ARG A 40 -13.52 -13.83 1.98
CA ARG A 40 -14.17 -14.93 1.24
C ARG A 40 -13.29 -15.44 0.10
N VAL A 41 -12.61 -14.54 -0.61
CA VAL A 41 -11.66 -14.91 -1.67
C VAL A 41 -10.44 -15.58 -1.08
N ALA A 42 -9.89 -15.06 0.03
CA ALA A 42 -8.75 -15.68 0.71
C ALA A 42 -9.07 -17.10 1.21
N ASP A 43 -10.25 -17.29 1.81
CA ASP A 43 -10.77 -18.59 2.28
C ASP A 43 -10.81 -19.61 1.13
N ALA A 44 -11.37 -19.21 -0.02
CA ALA A 44 -11.41 -20.04 -1.22
C ALA A 44 -10.03 -20.38 -1.80
N ASN A 45 -9.01 -19.56 -1.54
CA ASN A 45 -7.63 -19.75 -1.97
C ASN A 45 -6.77 -20.51 -0.95
N GLY A 46 -7.38 -21.13 0.07
CA GLY A 46 -6.68 -21.98 1.03
C GLY A 46 -6.26 -21.27 2.32
N TRP A 47 -6.63 -20.01 2.53
CA TRP A 47 -6.34 -19.26 3.76
C TRP A 47 -7.42 -19.42 4.84
N GLY A 48 -8.20 -20.50 4.80
CA GLY A 48 -9.38 -20.66 5.65
C GLY A 48 -9.09 -20.65 7.15
N THR A 49 -7.94 -21.20 7.58
CA THR A 49 -7.50 -21.16 8.98
C THR A 49 -7.27 -19.73 9.46
N LEU A 50 -6.49 -18.94 8.71
CA LEU A 50 -6.24 -17.53 8.98
C LEU A 50 -7.54 -16.72 9.00
N VAL A 51 -8.39 -16.89 7.99
CA VAL A 51 -9.68 -16.20 7.87
C VAL A 51 -10.58 -16.52 9.05
N GLY A 52 -10.62 -17.78 9.49
CA GLY A 52 -11.36 -18.21 10.68
C GLY A 52 -10.92 -17.46 11.94
N VAL A 53 -9.61 -17.30 12.14
CA VAL A 53 -9.06 -16.53 13.27
C VAL A 53 -9.35 -15.03 13.13
N ILE A 54 -9.22 -14.45 11.92
CA ILE A 54 -9.57 -13.05 11.66
C ILE A 54 -11.04 -12.77 11.98
N ARG A 55 -11.97 -13.63 11.56
CA ARG A 55 -13.41 -13.51 11.88
C ARG A 55 -13.66 -13.54 13.40
N ARG A 56 -12.94 -14.38 14.14
CA ARG A 56 -13.00 -14.41 15.62
C ARG A 56 -12.51 -13.09 16.23
N ILE A 57 -11.45 -12.50 15.68
CA ILE A 57 -10.95 -11.17 16.08
C ILE A 57 -11.97 -10.08 15.73
N LEU A 58 -12.59 -10.09 14.56
CA LEU A 58 -13.65 -9.13 14.22
C LEU A 58 -14.85 -9.22 15.17
N ASN A 59 -15.12 -10.42 15.71
CA ASN A 59 -16.14 -10.66 16.74
C ASN A 59 -15.69 -10.33 18.17
N GLY A 60 -14.49 -9.79 18.37
CA GLY A 60 -14.03 -9.28 19.66
C GLY A 60 -13.12 -10.23 20.46
N GLN A 61 -12.80 -11.42 19.95
CA GLN A 61 -11.87 -12.33 20.65
C GLN A 61 -10.42 -11.83 20.53
N ARG A 62 -9.69 -11.76 21.64
CA ARG A 62 -8.30 -11.25 21.71
C ARG A 62 -7.35 -12.17 22.48
N GLU A 63 -7.80 -13.40 22.76
CA GLU A 63 -7.07 -14.31 23.64
C GLU A 63 -5.80 -14.85 22.96
N PRO A 64 -4.70 -15.07 23.72
CA PRO A 64 -3.46 -15.63 23.17
C PRO A 64 -3.63 -17.01 22.51
N GLY A 65 -4.65 -17.77 22.93
CA GLY A 65 -4.99 -19.07 22.35
C GLY A 65 -5.40 -19.02 20.86
N LEU A 66 -5.63 -17.83 20.30
CA LEU A 66 -5.88 -17.63 18.86
C LEU A 66 -4.66 -18.00 17.98
N LEU A 67 -3.45 -17.99 18.54
CA LEU A 67 -2.23 -18.35 17.83
C LEU A 67 -1.98 -19.86 17.80
N ALA A 68 -2.72 -20.64 18.58
CA ALA A 68 -2.51 -22.07 18.69
C ALA A 68 -2.92 -22.80 17.39
N GLY A 69 -1.97 -23.54 16.79
CA GLY A 69 -2.20 -24.31 15.57
C GLY A 69 -2.04 -23.51 14.26
N LEU A 70 -1.63 -22.24 14.34
CA LEU A 70 -1.22 -21.47 13.18
C LEU A 70 0.21 -21.82 12.78
N ASP A 71 0.49 -21.74 11.48
CA ASP A 71 1.87 -21.76 11.01
C ASP A 71 2.58 -20.43 11.31
N GLU A 72 3.87 -20.35 10.96
CA GLU A 72 4.68 -19.16 11.25
C GLU A 72 4.15 -17.90 10.55
N GLU A 73 3.60 -18.06 9.34
CA GLU A 73 3.09 -16.96 8.53
C GLU A 73 1.79 -16.43 9.12
N ASP A 74 0.81 -17.30 9.32
CA ASP A 74 -0.48 -16.97 9.93
C ASP A 74 -0.31 -16.42 11.35
N GLY A 75 0.56 -17.04 12.15
CA GLY A 75 0.88 -16.59 13.50
C GLY A 75 1.44 -15.17 13.51
N THR A 76 2.34 -14.86 12.58
CA THR A 76 2.92 -13.51 12.45
C THR A 76 1.88 -12.46 12.04
N ILE A 77 0.99 -12.81 11.12
CA ILE A 77 -0.11 -11.93 10.66
C ILE A 77 -1.07 -11.64 11.83
N ILE A 78 -1.55 -12.68 12.51
CA ILE A 78 -2.49 -12.56 13.63
C ILE A 78 -1.87 -11.79 14.79
N GLN A 79 -0.61 -12.08 15.13
CA GLN A 79 0.10 -11.34 16.16
C GLN A 79 0.20 -9.85 15.82
N SER A 80 0.52 -9.51 14.57
CA SER A 80 0.62 -8.12 14.12
C SER A 80 -0.73 -7.39 14.16
N ILE A 81 -1.83 -8.10 13.87
CA ILE A 81 -3.19 -7.57 14.00
C ILE A 81 -3.51 -7.27 15.47
N LEU A 82 -3.25 -8.21 16.38
CA LEU A 82 -3.51 -8.04 17.81
C LEU A 82 -2.67 -6.92 18.42
N GLU A 83 -1.39 -6.82 18.04
CA GLU A 83 -0.50 -5.73 18.41
C GLU A 83 -1.01 -4.38 17.86
N GLY A 84 -1.43 -4.34 16.59
CA GLY A 84 -1.93 -3.14 15.94
C GLY A 84 -3.29 -2.64 16.47
N ILE A 85 -4.14 -3.54 16.95
CA ILE A 85 -5.39 -3.16 17.64
C ILE A 85 -5.09 -2.47 18.97
N GLN A 86 -4.07 -2.94 19.70
CA GLN A 86 -3.66 -2.34 20.99
C GLN A 86 -2.89 -1.03 20.78
N ASN A 87 -2.00 -1.00 19.79
CA ASN A 87 -1.19 0.16 19.47
C ASN A 87 -1.05 0.28 17.94
N PRO A 88 -1.81 1.17 17.28
CA PRO A 88 -1.72 1.35 15.83
C PRO A 88 -0.33 1.74 15.32
N ALA A 89 0.56 2.28 16.17
CA ALA A 89 1.93 2.61 15.79
C ALA A 89 2.82 1.39 15.56
N THR A 90 2.41 0.19 16.00
CA THR A 90 3.14 -1.06 15.75
C THR A 90 2.78 -1.71 14.42
N LEU A 91 1.79 -1.19 13.70
CA LEU A 91 1.39 -1.75 12.41
C LEU A 91 2.56 -1.72 11.43
N PRO A 92 2.77 -2.79 10.64
CA PRO A 92 3.77 -2.76 9.59
C PRO A 92 3.46 -1.63 8.64
N SER A 93 4.49 -0.99 8.11
CA SER A 93 4.30 0.00 7.05
C SER A 93 3.63 -0.72 5.89
N GLY A 94 2.36 -0.39 5.61
CA GLY A 94 1.57 -1.02 4.55
C GLY A 94 2.33 -1.16 3.25
N GLU A 95 2.35 -2.34 2.64
CA GLU A 95 2.80 -2.63 1.27
C GLU A 95 1.89 -2.03 0.19
N ASN A 96 1.15 -0.97 0.51
CA ASN A 96 0.89 0.11 -0.45
C ASN A 96 2.07 1.10 -0.53
N LYS A 97 3.17 0.80 0.16
CA LYS A 97 4.55 1.07 -0.26
C LYS A 97 5.06 -0.13 -1.07
N ALA A 98 4.37 -0.53 -2.13
CA ALA A 98 5.08 -1.01 -3.32
C ALA A 98 5.86 0.20 -3.86
N ASP A 99 6.95 0.45 -3.14
CA ASP A 99 7.99 1.42 -3.33
C ASP A 99 7.64 2.71 -4.04
N ALA A 100 7.04 3.65 -3.31
CA ALA A 100 7.16 5.05 -3.72
C ALA A 100 8.63 5.48 -3.84
N SER A 101 9.57 4.81 -3.16
CA SER A 101 11.01 5.09 -3.26
C SER A 101 11.70 4.40 -4.43
N MET A 102 11.36 3.14 -4.76
CA MET A 102 11.93 2.43 -5.92
C MET A 102 11.19 2.69 -7.24
N ALA A 103 9.90 3.04 -7.20
CA ALA A 103 9.14 3.42 -8.39
C ALA A 103 9.33 4.90 -8.75
N ALA A 104 9.71 5.77 -7.80
CA ALA A 104 9.91 7.20 -8.07
C ALA A 104 11.00 7.47 -9.11
N PRO A 105 12.20 6.85 -9.07
CA PRO A 105 13.22 7.05 -10.09
C PRO A 105 12.74 6.63 -11.48
N GLY A 106 12.09 5.46 -11.59
CA GLY A 106 11.52 4.98 -12.85
C GLY A 106 10.43 5.91 -13.40
N LEU A 107 9.50 6.33 -12.54
CA LEU A 107 8.43 7.24 -12.91
C LEU A 107 8.96 8.64 -13.27
N ALA A 108 9.95 9.15 -12.54
CA ALA A 108 10.64 10.40 -12.86
C ALA A 108 11.31 10.34 -14.23
N GLY A 109 12.01 9.24 -14.54
CA GLY A 109 12.60 9.00 -15.85
C GLY A 109 11.57 9.05 -16.98
N VAL A 110 10.43 8.38 -16.81
CA VAL A 110 9.37 8.41 -17.83
C VAL A 110 8.71 9.79 -17.94
N VAL A 111 8.52 10.50 -16.82
CA VAL A 111 8.03 11.89 -16.84
C VAL A 111 8.96 12.81 -17.62
N LEU A 112 10.28 12.67 -17.46
CA LEU A 112 11.27 13.43 -18.24
C LEU A 112 11.27 13.07 -19.72
N ALA A 113 11.24 11.77 -20.05
CA ALA A 113 11.14 11.30 -21.43
C ALA A 113 9.88 11.83 -22.11
N ALA A 114 8.73 11.78 -21.42
CA ALA A 114 7.48 12.32 -21.93
C ALA A 114 7.52 13.84 -22.08
N ARG A 115 8.19 14.56 -21.17
CA ARG A 115 8.42 16.01 -21.28
C ARG A 115 9.30 16.37 -22.48
N ARG A 116 10.23 15.49 -22.86
CA ARG A 116 11.05 15.61 -24.08
C ARG A 116 10.28 15.25 -25.36
N GLY A 117 9.03 14.82 -25.23
CA GLY A 117 8.17 14.47 -26.36
C GLY A 117 8.29 13.03 -26.84
N GLU A 118 8.91 12.14 -26.05
CA GLU A 118 9.07 10.74 -26.43
C GLU A 118 7.71 10.03 -26.48
N PRO A 119 7.27 9.54 -27.66
CA PRO A 119 5.90 9.02 -27.84
C PRO A 119 5.59 7.80 -26.97
N GLU A 120 6.58 6.93 -26.78
CA GLU A 120 6.45 5.72 -25.95
C GLU A 120 6.25 6.07 -24.47
N ALA A 121 7.01 7.05 -23.95
CA ALA A 121 6.88 7.53 -22.60
C ALA A 121 5.53 8.23 -22.35
N ILE A 122 5.04 9.01 -23.32
CA ILE A 122 3.72 9.65 -23.27
C ILE A 122 2.61 8.59 -23.22
N ALA A 123 2.68 7.59 -24.10
CA ALA A 123 1.69 6.51 -24.16
C ALA A 123 1.69 5.69 -22.86
N TRP A 124 2.87 5.38 -22.34
CA TRP A 124 3.02 4.65 -21.08
C TRP A 124 2.46 5.43 -19.89
N LEU A 125 2.75 6.72 -19.77
CA LEU A 125 2.17 7.58 -18.72
C LEU A 125 0.65 7.64 -18.81
N GLY A 126 0.10 7.74 -20.01
CA GLY A 126 -1.36 7.73 -20.22
C GLY A 126 -2.00 6.41 -19.77
N LYS A 127 -1.37 5.28 -20.08
CA LYS A 127 -1.82 3.96 -19.64
C LYS A 127 -1.75 3.81 -18.12
N MET A 128 -0.64 4.22 -17.51
CA MET A 128 -0.48 4.22 -16.06
C MET A 128 -1.51 5.11 -15.37
N ALA A 129 -1.68 6.36 -15.82
CA ALA A 129 -2.67 7.28 -15.27
C ALA A 129 -4.08 6.68 -15.30
N SER A 130 -4.43 6.02 -16.41
CA SER A 130 -5.73 5.35 -16.57
C SER A 130 -5.90 4.17 -15.60
N GLN A 131 -4.85 3.37 -15.38
CA GLN A 131 -4.86 2.27 -14.41
C GLN A 131 -4.99 2.79 -12.97
N MET A 132 -4.21 3.81 -12.62
CA MET A 132 -4.24 4.45 -11.31
C MET A 132 -5.61 5.08 -11.03
N GLN A 133 -6.26 5.64 -12.05
CA GLN A 133 -7.62 6.18 -11.92
C GLN A 133 -8.65 5.09 -11.61
N ARG A 134 -8.51 3.89 -12.18
CA ARG A 134 -9.37 2.73 -11.86
C ARG A 134 -9.14 2.20 -10.44
N ALA A 135 -7.92 2.29 -9.93
CA ALA A 135 -7.59 1.88 -8.56
C ALA A 135 -8.25 2.78 -7.49
N GLY A 136 -8.60 4.02 -7.83
CA GLY A 136 -9.29 4.94 -6.92
C GLY A 136 -8.38 5.55 -5.83
N GLY A 137 -8.97 6.35 -4.94
CA GLY A 137 -8.28 6.93 -3.79
C GLY A 137 -7.04 7.76 -4.13
N ASP A 138 -5.97 7.55 -3.38
CA ASP A 138 -4.69 8.27 -3.52
C ASP A 138 -4.01 8.03 -4.87
N MET A 139 -4.14 6.82 -5.43
CA MET A 139 -3.54 6.49 -6.72
C MET A 139 -4.27 7.20 -7.86
N ALA A 140 -5.60 7.30 -7.82
CA ALA A 140 -6.33 8.07 -8.83
C ALA A 140 -5.93 9.56 -8.83
N ARG A 141 -5.66 10.11 -7.64
CA ARG A 141 -5.15 11.48 -7.51
C ARG A 141 -3.73 11.62 -8.04
N MET A 142 -2.86 10.64 -7.79
CA MET A 142 -1.51 10.62 -8.34
C MET A 142 -1.51 10.49 -9.87
N GLY A 143 -2.37 9.62 -10.43
CA GLY A 143 -2.55 9.50 -11.88
C GLY A 143 -2.96 10.82 -12.54
N ALA A 144 -3.82 11.60 -11.88
CA ALA A 144 -4.20 12.94 -12.35
C ALA A 144 -3.05 13.96 -12.31
N ALA A 145 -2.06 13.77 -11.42
CA ALA A 145 -0.88 14.63 -11.32
C ALA A 145 0.18 14.34 -12.40
N LEU A 146 0.17 13.16 -13.03
CA LEU A 146 1.15 12.77 -14.05
C LEU A 146 1.12 13.68 -15.30
N GLY A 147 -0.06 14.11 -15.74
CA GLY A 147 -0.19 15.00 -16.90
C GLY A 147 0.41 16.40 -16.65
N PRO A 148 0.07 17.08 -15.54
CA PRO A 148 0.75 18.30 -15.15
C PRO A 148 2.27 18.12 -14.95
N LEU A 149 2.72 17.01 -14.34
CA LEU A 149 4.14 16.69 -14.15
C LEU A 149 4.89 16.60 -15.49
N SER A 150 4.32 15.91 -16.49
CA SER A 150 4.94 15.81 -17.83
C SER A 150 4.98 17.15 -18.58
N ARG A 151 4.12 18.10 -18.20
CA ARG A 151 4.14 19.49 -18.69
C ARG A 151 5.05 20.43 -17.88
N GLY A 152 5.73 19.92 -16.85
CA GLY A 152 6.68 20.68 -16.05
C GLY A 152 6.08 21.40 -14.84
N GLU A 153 4.85 21.08 -14.41
CA GLU A 153 4.34 21.54 -13.12
C GLU A 153 5.16 20.90 -11.99
N ARG A 154 5.56 21.72 -11.01
CA ARG A 154 6.42 21.29 -9.89
C ARG A 154 5.83 21.59 -8.51
N ASP A 155 4.75 22.36 -8.44
CA ASP A 155 4.19 22.77 -7.17
C ASP A 155 3.54 21.57 -6.44
N PRO A 156 4.11 21.09 -5.32
CA PRO A 156 3.59 19.93 -4.60
C PRO A 156 2.21 20.19 -3.98
N GLN A 157 1.85 21.44 -3.70
CA GLN A 157 0.52 21.79 -3.15
C GLN A 157 -0.54 21.69 -4.24
N ARG A 158 -0.24 22.16 -5.45
CA ARG A 158 -1.17 22.09 -6.58
C ARG A 158 -1.32 20.66 -7.10
N LEU A 159 -0.19 19.96 -7.23
CA LEU A 159 -0.17 18.56 -7.67
C LEU A 159 -0.78 17.62 -6.63
N GLY A 160 -0.54 17.87 -5.34
CA GLY A 160 -0.99 17.04 -4.23
C GLY A 160 -2.42 17.28 -3.76
N ARG A 161 -3.17 18.15 -4.45
CA ARG A 161 -4.50 18.58 -4.01
C ARG A 161 -5.46 17.39 -3.94
N GLY A 162 -6.00 17.15 -2.74
CA GLY A 162 -6.96 16.07 -2.50
C GLY A 162 -6.35 14.67 -2.42
N MET A 163 -5.02 14.53 -2.43
CA MET A 163 -4.34 13.28 -2.08
C MET A 163 -4.40 13.05 -0.57
N GLY A 164 -4.39 11.80 -0.14
CA GLY A 164 -4.06 11.35 1.21
C GLY A 164 -2.55 11.27 1.43
N ALA A 165 -2.15 10.65 2.53
CA ALA A 165 -0.74 10.58 2.93
C ALA A 165 0.12 9.76 1.95
N LEU A 166 -0.42 8.67 1.38
CA LEU A 166 0.30 7.80 0.47
C LEU A 166 0.58 8.50 -0.87
N GLY A 167 -0.46 9.11 -1.45
CA GLY A 167 -0.31 9.87 -2.71
C GLY A 167 0.68 11.03 -2.58
N ARG A 168 0.62 11.77 -1.46
CA ARG A 168 1.57 12.87 -1.18
C ARG A 168 3.01 12.39 -1.01
N SER A 169 3.21 11.25 -0.36
CA SER A 169 4.55 10.67 -0.19
C SER A 169 5.15 10.30 -1.55
N LEU A 170 4.38 9.64 -2.42
CA LEU A 170 4.82 9.28 -3.76
C LEU A 170 5.10 10.51 -4.63
N LEU A 171 4.21 11.51 -4.61
CA LEU A 171 4.42 12.77 -5.32
C LEU A 171 5.71 13.45 -4.90
N ARG A 172 5.98 13.52 -3.58
CA ARG A 172 7.22 14.11 -3.06
C ARG A 172 8.43 13.35 -3.59
N SER A 173 8.47 12.03 -3.47
CA SER A 173 9.58 11.21 -3.96
C SER A 173 9.84 11.42 -5.45
N VAL A 174 8.79 11.48 -6.28
CA VAL A 174 8.93 11.73 -7.72
C VAL A 174 9.48 13.13 -8.00
N LEU A 175 9.02 14.16 -7.28
CA LEU A 175 9.55 15.52 -7.43
C LEU A 175 11.02 15.61 -7.04
N ASP A 176 11.41 14.93 -5.95
CA ASP A 176 12.80 14.91 -5.49
C ASP A 176 13.71 14.20 -6.50
N GLU A 177 13.29 13.07 -7.07
CA GLU A 177 14.04 12.36 -8.13
C GLU A 177 14.13 13.20 -9.42
N LEU A 178 13.06 13.89 -9.78
CA LEU A 178 13.07 14.78 -10.95
C LEU A 178 14.03 15.97 -10.77
N ALA A 179 14.15 16.51 -9.55
CA ALA A 179 15.12 17.57 -9.26
C ALA A 179 16.56 17.06 -9.41
N LYS A 180 16.87 15.87 -8.86
CA LYS A 180 18.18 15.24 -9.00
C LYS A 180 18.57 14.98 -10.44
N ALA A 181 17.63 14.51 -11.26
CA ALA A 181 17.87 14.19 -12.66
C ALA A 181 18.05 15.43 -13.57
N GLU A 182 17.66 16.62 -13.10
CA GLU A 182 17.92 17.90 -13.78
C GLU A 182 19.23 18.56 -13.33
N GLU A 183 19.79 18.15 -12.18
CA GLU A 183 21.10 18.61 -11.67
C GLU A 183 22.30 17.84 -12.27
N GLN A 184 22.04 16.81 -13.09
CA GLN A 184 23.03 15.99 -13.80
C GLN A 184 23.10 16.36 -15.29
#